data_AF-A0A7J3Y0R2-F1
#
_entry.id   AF-A0A7J3Y0R2-F1
#
_cell.length_a   1.000
_cell.length_b   1.000
_cell.length_c   1.000
_cell.angle_alpha   90.00
_cell.angle_beta   90.00
_cell.angle_gamma   90.00
#
_symmetry.space_group_name_H-M   'P 1'
#
loop_
_entity.id
_entity.type
_entity.pdbx_description
1 polymer ?
#
loop_
_entity_poly.entity_id
_entity_poly.type
_entity_poly.pdbx_seq_one_letter_code
_entity_poly.pdbx_strand_id
1 'polypeptide(L)'
;VIPYMSYARQDNRFNPGEAVSIQILAKLFRTIKVDHIITVDMHLHRISDPSSLFGANFHNITGVRELGKYLRRNYDLTRPDTVVIGPDEEAEQWARVMAKELGGLEFSVLEKKRLTAEKVVIEAKGVNVEGKNVVIVDDIISTGGTIIEAVKALRSLGARDFYVATVHPLLVGDALPRLLRLGLKELVGTNTVLSPISRVSITPAIAEALDRIL
;
A
#
# COMPACT_ATOMS: atom_id res chain seq x y z
N VAL A 1 3.97 -6.16 19.01
CA VAL A 1 3.38 -5.31 17.95
C VAL A 1 4.51 -4.69 17.14
N ILE A 2 4.50 -4.84 15.82
CA ILE A 2 5.52 -4.34 14.90
C ILE A 2 4.77 -3.61 13.78
N PRO A 3 4.49 -2.29 13.89
CA PRO A 3 3.63 -1.60 12.92
C PRO A 3 4.12 -1.68 11.48
N TYR A 4 5.44 -1.67 11.27
CA TYR A 4 6.06 -1.88 9.97
C TYR A 4 7.06 -3.04 10.07
N MET A 5 6.74 -4.18 9.44
CA MET A 5 7.65 -5.32 9.36
C MET A 5 8.74 -5.06 8.31
N SER A 6 9.84 -4.44 8.76
CA SER A 6 11.05 -4.29 7.92
C SER A 6 11.55 -5.65 7.41
N TYR A 7 12.36 -5.63 6.34
CA TYR A 7 12.87 -6.82 5.64
C TYR A 7 11.82 -7.71 4.94
N ALA A 8 10.52 -7.40 5.03
CA ALA A 8 9.46 -8.14 4.33
C ALA A 8 9.65 -8.16 2.79
N ARG A 9 10.30 -7.15 2.22
CA ARG A 9 10.67 -7.09 0.79
C ARG A 9 11.83 -8.01 0.41
N GLN A 10 12.60 -8.52 1.37
CA GLN A 10 13.68 -9.49 1.15
C GLN A 10 13.19 -10.90 1.49
N ASP A 11 12.10 -11.29 0.82
CA ASP A 11 11.43 -12.59 0.90
C ASP A 11 12.02 -13.64 -0.04
N ASN A 12 12.97 -13.25 -0.88
CA ASN A 12 13.73 -14.14 -1.76
C ASN A 12 15.20 -13.70 -1.83
N ARG A 13 16.04 -14.58 -2.38
CA ARG A 13 17.41 -14.28 -2.77
C ARG A 13 17.38 -13.67 -4.17
N PHE A 14 17.70 -12.39 -4.31
CA PHE A 14 17.71 -11.72 -5.62
C PHE A 14 19.09 -11.82 -6.28
N ASN A 15 20.16 -11.84 -5.48
CA ASN A 15 21.52 -12.08 -5.94
C ASN A 15 22.17 -13.29 -5.23
N PRO A 16 23.08 -14.02 -5.90
CA PRO A 16 23.85 -15.09 -5.27
C PRO A 16 24.53 -14.61 -3.98
N GLY A 17 24.47 -15.43 -2.92
CA GLY A 17 25.05 -15.10 -1.61
C GLY A 17 24.15 -14.30 -0.66
N GLU A 18 23.06 -13.67 -1.12
CA GLU A 18 22.18 -12.89 -0.23
C GLU A 18 21.40 -13.74 0.78
N ALA A 19 21.15 -13.16 1.95
CA ALA A 19 20.24 -13.74 2.95
C ALA A 19 18.77 -13.54 2.54
N VAL A 20 17.90 -14.47 2.96
CA VAL A 20 16.45 -14.26 2.94
C VAL A 20 16.04 -13.72 4.31
N SER A 21 16.18 -12.41 4.49
CA SER A 21 16.14 -11.77 5.81
C SER A 21 14.83 -12.00 6.56
N ILE A 22 13.69 -12.05 5.87
CA ILE A 22 12.40 -12.28 6.52
C ILE A 22 12.32 -13.68 7.16
N GLN A 23 12.95 -14.70 6.56
CA GLN A 23 13.03 -16.04 7.15
C GLN A 23 13.92 -16.06 8.39
N ILE A 24 14.99 -15.26 8.41
CA ILE A 24 15.86 -15.11 9.59
C ILE A 24 15.08 -14.45 10.74
N LEU A 25 14.35 -13.36 10.47
CA LEU A 25 13.51 -12.71 11.47
C LEU A 25 12.44 -13.65 12.03
N ALA A 26 11.75 -14.38 11.15
CA ALA A 26 10.75 -15.36 11.55
C ALA A 26 11.36 -16.45 12.45
N LYS A 27 12.55 -16.96 12.11
CA LYS A 27 13.28 -17.92 12.96
C LYS A 27 13.61 -17.33 14.32
N LEU A 28 14.11 -16.09 14.38
CA LEU A 28 14.44 -15.41 15.63
C LEU A 28 13.22 -15.26 16.55
N PHE A 29 12.09 -14.79 16.01
CA PHE A 29 10.85 -14.64 16.80
C PHE A 29 10.35 -15.97 17.34
N ARG A 30 10.44 -17.05 16.54
CA ARG A 30 10.10 -18.40 17.01
C ARG A 30 11.07 -18.91 18.07
N THR A 31 12.36 -18.63 17.94
CA THR A 31 13.38 -19.04 18.93
C THR A 31 13.16 -18.39 20.29
N ILE A 32 12.82 -17.11 20.32
CA ILE A 32 12.51 -16.41 21.57
C ILE A 32 11.08 -16.66 22.07
N LYS A 33 10.31 -17.49 21.34
CA LYS A 33 8.93 -17.90 21.67
C LYS A 33 7.98 -16.71 21.84
N VAL A 34 7.95 -15.78 20.88
CA VAL A 34 6.94 -14.72 20.86
C VAL A 34 5.54 -15.34 20.78
N ASP A 35 4.67 -15.01 21.72
CA ASP A 35 3.31 -15.57 21.78
C ASP A 35 2.40 -15.07 20.65
N HIS A 36 2.45 -13.76 20.36
CA HIS A 36 1.64 -13.09 19.33
C HIS A 36 2.45 -12.01 18.60
N ILE A 37 2.29 -11.95 17.27
CA ILE A 37 2.86 -10.89 16.43
C ILE A 37 1.72 -10.18 15.72
N ILE A 38 1.61 -8.87 15.93
CA ILE A 38 0.69 -7.99 15.19
C ILE A 38 1.53 -7.06 14.33
N THR A 39 1.26 -7.03 13.03
CA THR A 39 1.85 -6.11 12.04
C THR A 39 0.76 -5.49 11.18
N VAL A 40 1.07 -4.38 10.52
CA VAL A 40 0.14 -3.68 9.62
C VAL A 40 0.62 -3.86 8.19
N ASP A 41 -0.29 -4.26 7.28
CA ASP A 41 -0.10 -4.47 5.84
C ASP A 41 1.33 -4.91 5.46
N MET A 42 1.79 -6.01 6.06
CA MET A 42 3.10 -6.57 5.73
C MET A 42 3.18 -6.83 4.23
N HIS A 43 4.32 -6.48 3.63
CA HIS A 43 4.60 -6.77 2.24
C HIS A 43 4.68 -8.29 2.00
N LEU A 44 3.67 -8.84 1.32
CA LEU A 44 3.47 -10.28 1.13
C LEU A 44 3.43 -10.67 -0.35
N HIS A 45 4.45 -10.26 -1.10
CA HIS A 45 4.48 -10.49 -2.55
C HIS A 45 4.60 -11.97 -2.94
N ARG A 46 5.56 -12.69 -2.36
CA ARG A 46 5.81 -14.12 -2.65
C ARG A 46 5.40 -15.04 -1.51
N ILE A 47 4.86 -14.48 -0.44
CA ILE A 47 4.44 -15.19 0.78
C ILE A 47 2.92 -15.12 0.85
N SER A 48 2.25 -16.19 0.48
CA SER A 48 0.78 -16.25 0.49
C SER A 48 0.20 -16.34 1.91
N ASP A 49 0.92 -16.98 2.83
CA ASP A 49 0.51 -17.13 4.22
C ASP A 49 1.70 -16.85 5.17
N PRO A 50 1.75 -15.68 5.83
CA PRO A 50 2.82 -15.35 6.77
C PRO A 50 2.82 -16.23 8.02
N SER A 51 1.70 -16.88 8.37
CA SER A 51 1.66 -17.80 9.52
C SER A 51 2.57 -19.02 9.32
N SER A 52 2.84 -19.40 8.07
CA SER A 52 3.82 -20.45 7.73
C SER A 52 5.25 -20.10 8.14
N LEU A 53 5.58 -18.79 8.18
CA LEU A 53 6.89 -18.29 8.59
C LEU A 53 6.92 -18.03 10.11
N PHE A 54 5.96 -17.24 10.59
CA PHE A 54 5.98 -16.68 11.95
C PHE A 54 5.23 -17.53 12.98
N GLY A 55 4.41 -18.48 12.56
CA GLY A 55 3.55 -19.29 13.42
C GLY A 55 2.09 -18.84 13.39
N ALA A 56 1.22 -19.65 14.02
CA ALA A 56 -0.24 -19.48 13.97
C ALA A 56 -0.76 -18.17 14.56
N ASN A 57 -0.02 -17.58 15.51
CA ASN A 57 -0.41 -16.35 16.20
C ASN A 57 0.14 -15.08 15.51
N PHE A 58 0.21 -15.09 14.18
CA PHE A 58 0.61 -13.95 13.37
C PHE A 58 -0.61 -13.22 12.80
N HIS A 59 -0.72 -11.94 13.10
CA HIS A 59 -1.85 -11.09 12.78
C HIS A 59 -1.39 -9.96 11.85
N ASN A 60 -1.73 -10.06 10.56
CA ASN A 60 -1.51 -8.99 9.59
C ASN A 60 -2.80 -8.17 9.46
N ILE A 61 -2.87 -7.03 10.13
CA ILE A 61 -4.03 -6.13 10.07
C ILE A 61 -3.86 -5.11 8.95
N THR A 62 -4.94 -4.44 8.55
CA THR A 62 -4.88 -3.42 7.49
C THR A 62 -5.09 -2.01 8.04
N GLY A 63 -4.20 -1.10 7.68
CA GLY A 63 -4.29 0.35 7.90
C GLY A 63 -5.02 1.09 6.78
N VAL A 64 -5.31 0.42 5.67
CA VAL A 64 -6.07 1.01 4.55
C VAL A 64 -7.45 1.50 4.98
N ARG A 65 -8.07 0.86 5.97
CA ARG A 65 -9.36 1.32 6.52
C ARG A 65 -9.28 2.70 7.14
N GLU A 66 -8.23 2.97 7.90
CA GLU A 66 -8.04 4.29 8.52
C GLU A 66 -7.72 5.35 7.47
N LEU A 67 -6.98 5.00 6.42
CA LEU A 67 -6.74 5.88 5.27
C LEU A 67 -8.04 6.20 4.52
N GLY A 68 -8.89 5.21 4.27
CA GLY A 68 -10.19 5.40 3.63
C GLY A 68 -11.14 6.27 4.46
N LYS A 69 -11.21 6.04 5.77
CA LYS A 69 -11.97 6.91 6.69
C LYS A 69 -11.47 8.35 6.67
N TYR A 70 -10.15 8.56 6.65
CA TYR A 70 -9.56 9.89 6.54
C TYR A 70 -9.96 10.57 5.22
N LEU A 71 -9.79 9.89 4.09
CA LEU A 71 -10.13 10.45 2.77
C LEU A 71 -11.62 10.80 2.67
N ARG A 72 -12.50 9.89 3.10
CA ARG A 72 -13.96 10.10 3.12
C ARG A 72 -14.41 11.29 3.97
N ARG A 73 -13.71 11.56 5.08
CA ARG A 73 -14.05 12.68 5.98
C ARG A 73 -13.61 14.04 5.43
N ASN A 74 -12.52 14.07 4.66
CA ASN A 74 -11.89 15.32 4.22
C ASN A 74 -12.19 15.69 2.77
N TYR A 75 -12.65 14.74 1.96
CA TYR A 75 -12.84 14.93 0.52
C TYR A 75 -14.14 14.26 0.04
N ASP A 76 -14.80 14.87 -0.96
CA ASP A 76 -16.00 14.32 -1.62
C ASP A 76 -15.61 13.23 -2.63
N LEU A 77 -15.15 12.09 -2.12
CA LEU A 77 -14.62 10.97 -2.91
C LEU A 77 -15.57 9.78 -2.99
N THR A 78 -16.75 9.82 -2.35
CA THR A 78 -17.69 8.68 -2.33
C THR A 78 -18.64 8.66 -3.53
N ARG A 79 -18.34 9.47 -4.55
CA ARG A 79 -19.19 9.67 -5.73
C ARG A 79 -18.74 8.77 -6.88
N PRO A 80 -19.65 8.40 -7.80
CA PRO A 80 -19.31 7.54 -8.95
C PRO A 80 -18.24 8.10 -9.90
N ASP A 81 -17.93 9.41 -9.81
CA ASP A 81 -16.83 10.03 -10.55
C ASP A 81 -15.46 9.85 -9.84
N THR A 82 -15.36 8.90 -8.91
CA THR A 82 -14.12 8.49 -8.24
C THR A 82 -13.87 7.01 -8.47
N VAL A 83 -12.61 6.66 -8.76
CA VAL A 83 -12.14 5.28 -8.90
C VAL A 83 -10.91 5.06 -8.02
N VAL A 84 -10.78 3.85 -7.47
CA VAL A 84 -9.60 3.43 -6.70
C VAL A 84 -8.67 2.61 -7.58
N ILE A 85 -7.37 2.92 -7.58
CA ILE A 85 -6.37 2.23 -8.39
C ILE A 85 -5.22 1.73 -7.53
N GLY A 86 -4.91 0.43 -7.61
CA GLY A 86 -3.64 -0.12 -7.15
C GLY A 86 -2.54 0.12 -8.19
N PRO A 87 -1.32 0.54 -7.81
CA PRO A 87 -0.26 0.85 -8.76
C PRO A 87 0.32 -0.37 -9.51
N ASP A 88 0.02 -1.59 -9.03
CA ASP A 88 0.34 -2.88 -9.65
C ASP A 88 -0.67 -3.95 -9.17
N GLU A 89 -0.52 -5.19 -9.66
CA GLU A 89 -1.45 -6.30 -9.40
C GLU A 89 -1.51 -6.67 -7.91
N GLU A 90 -0.37 -6.59 -7.24
CA GLU A 90 -0.22 -6.92 -5.83
C GLU A 90 -1.06 -5.99 -4.92
N ALA A 91 -1.28 -4.76 -5.38
CA ALA A 91 -2.07 -3.77 -4.68
C ALA A 91 -3.59 -3.96 -4.77
N GLU A 92 -4.08 -4.96 -5.51
CA GLU A 92 -5.52 -5.24 -5.65
C GLU A 92 -6.20 -5.39 -4.28
N GLN A 93 -5.55 -6.06 -3.33
CA GLN A 93 -6.07 -6.28 -1.98
C GLN A 93 -6.34 -4.96 -1.23
N TRP A 94 -5.47 -3.95 -1.40
CA TRP A 94 -5.60 -2.64 -0.77
C TRP A 94 -6.59 -1.77 -1.52
N ALA A 95 -6.57 -1.80 -2.85
CA ALA A 95 -7.54 -1.09 -3.70
C ALA A 95 -8.98 -1.51 -3.36
N ARG A 96 -9.22 -2.81 -3.20
CA ARG A 96 -10.52 -3.37 -2.81
C ARG A 96 -10.99 -2.88 -1.43
N VAL A 97 -10.10 -2.85 -0.44
CA VAL A 97 -10.44 -2.37 0.91
C VAL A 97 -10.76 -0.87 0.88
N MET A 98 -9.92 -0.07 0.23
CA MET A 98 -10.12 1.37 0.08
C MET A 98 -11.45 1.68 -0.62
N ALA A 99 -11.77 0.99 -1.71
CA ALA A 99 -13.01 1.21 -2.46
C ALA A 99 -14.26 0.92 -1.62
N LYS A 100 -14.21 -0.13 -0.79
CA LYS A 100 -15.29 -0.43 0.17
C LYS A 100 -15.48 0.71 1.18
N GLU A 101 -14.40 1.22 1.76
CA GLU A 101 -14.45 2.31 2.75
C GLU A 101 -14.95 3.64 2.15
N LEU A 102 -14.63 3.87 0.88
CA LEU A 102 -15.11 5.02 0.09
C LEU A 102 -16.52 4.84 -0.49
N GLY A 103 -17.31 3.89 0.03
CA GLY A 103 -18.72 3.74 -0.33
C GLY A 103 -19.01 2.67 -1.39
N GLY A 104 -18.08 1.75 -1.63
CA GLY A 104 -18.26 0.67 -2.61
C GLY A 104 -17.98 1.10 -4.04
N LEU A 105 -16.92 1.90 -4.25
CA LEU A 105 -16.52 2.39 -5.56
C LEU A 105 -15.97 1.28 -6.47
N GLU A 106 -15.89 1.60 -7.77
CA GLU A 106 -15.09 0.81 -8.70
C GLU A 106 -13.61 0.86 -8.30
N PHE A 107 -12.92 -0.28 -8.40
CA PHE A 107 -11.48 -0.34 -8.25
C PHE A 107 -10.83 -1.19 -9.33
N SER A 108 -9.57 -0.91 -9.59
CA SER A 108 -8.73 -1.70 -10.50
C SER A 108 -7.27 -1.62 -10.07
N VAL A 109 -6.41 -2.29 -10.83
CA VAL A 109 -4.96 -2.24 -10.73
C VAL A 109 -4.37 -1.82 -12.07
N LEU A 110 -3.18 -1.25 -12.02
CA LEU A 110 -2.42 -0.94 -13.24
C LEU A 110 -1.65 -2.16 -13.71
N GLU A 111 -1.83 -2.53 -14.97
CA GLU A 111 -1.08 -3.60 -15.60
C GLU A 111 0.00 -3.00 -16.49
N LYS A 112 1.26 -3.47 -16.31
CA LYS A 112 2.37 -3.06 -17.17
C LYS A 112 2.41 -3.95 -18.41
N LYS A 113 1.81 -3.48 -19.50
CA LYS A 113 1.85 -4.18 -20.78
C LYS A 113 3.11 -3.81 -21.55
N ARG A 114 4.03 -4.76 -21.69
CA ARG A 114 5.21 -4.60 -22.56
C ARG A 114 4.80 -4.81 -24.00
N LEU A 115 4.81 -3.75 -24.80
CA LEU A 115 4.55 -3.83 -26.24
C LEU A 115 5.83 -4.17 -27.01
N THR A 116 6.99 -3.66 -26.55
CA THR A 116 8.32 -3.98 -27.08
C THR A 116 9.34 -4.03 -25.94
N ALA A 117 10.60 -4.36 -26.25
CA ALA A 117 11.70 -4.33 -25.28
C ALA A 117 11.88 -2.94 -24.61
N GLU A 118 11.50 -1.86 -25.31
CA GLU A 118 11.69 -0.48 -24.85
C GLU A 118 10.37 0.23 -24.51
N LYS A 119 9.22 -0.28 -24.98
CA LYS A 119 7.91 0.36 -24.81
C LYS A 119 7.02 -0.42 -23.85
N VAL A 120 6.80 0.16 -22.67
CA VAL A 120 5.83 -0.29 -21.69
C VAL A 120 4.65 0.69 -21.66
N VAL A 121 3.43 0.17 -21.83
CA VAL A 121 2.20 0.94 -21.66
C VAL A 121 1.53 0.48 -20.38
N ILE A 122 1.01 1.43 -19.61
CA ILE A 122 0.31 1.18 -18.36
C ILE A 122 -1.19 1.38 -18.63
N GLU A 123 -1.99 0.34 -18.42
CA GLU A 123 -3.44 0.36 -18.62
C GLU A 123 -4.15 0.11 -17.29
N ALA A 124 -5.24 0.83 -17.03
CA ALA A 124 -6.15 0.53 -15.93
C ALA A 124 -7.13 -0.54 -16.41
N LYS A 125 -7.12 -1.72 -15.77
CA LYS A 125 -7.87 -2.87 -16.26
C LYS A 125 -9.37 -2.69 -16.04
N GLY A 126 -10.14 -2.60 -17.11
CA GLY A 126 -11.61 -2.67 -17.06
C GLY A 126 -12.32 -1.50 -16.38
N VAL A 127 -11.63 -0.38 -16.12
CA VAL A 127 -12.25 0.81 -15.50
C VAL A 127 -11.92 2.07 -16.29
N ASN A 128 -12.94 2.87 -16.57
CA ASN A 128 -12.75 4.19 -17.18
C ASN A 128 -12.31 5.21 -16.12
N VAL A 129 -11.20 5.89 -16.39
CA VAL A 129 -10.60 6.92 -15.52
C VAL A 129 -10.76 8.35 -16.09
N GLU A 130 -11.23 8.49 -17.33
CA GLU A 130 -11.35 9.78 -18.01
C GLU A 130 -12.32 10.70 -17.26
N GLY A 131 -11.85 11.91 -16.93
CA GLY A 131 -12.62 12.92 -16.21
C GLY A 131 -12.89 12.59 -14.74
N LYS A 132 -12.42 11.45 -14.20
CA LYS A 132 -12.66 11.01 -12.82
C LYS A 132 -11.56 11.44 -11.84
N ASN A 133 -11.90 11.51 -10.55
CA ASN A 133 -10.93 11.49 -9.46
C ASN A 133 -10.32 10.08 -9.36
N VAL A 134 -9.03 10.00 -9.08
CA VAL A 134 -8.33 8.73 -8.86
C VAL A 134 -7.69 8.69 -7.48
N VAL A 135 -8.04 7.67 -6.71
CA VAL A 135 -7.41 7.35 -5.42
C VAL A 135 -6.43 6.21 -5.64
N ILE A 136 -5.13 6.49 -5.52
CA ILE A 136 -4.07 5.49 -5.60
C ILE A 136 -3.73 5.01 -4.19
N VAL A 137 -3.70 3.70 -3.96
CA VAL A 137 -3.38 3.12 -2.65
C VAL A 137 -2.35 1.99 -2.77
N ASP A 138 -1.38 1.98 -1.86
CA ASP A 138 -0.30 0.98 -1.82
C ASP A 138 0.18 0.71 -0.38
N ASP A 139 0.84 -0.43 -0.12
CA ASP A 139 1.40 -0.71 1.21
C ASP A 139 2.56 0.24 1.54
N ILE A 140 3.49 0.45 0.61
CA ILE A 140 4.75 1.14 0.85
C ILE A 140 5.03 2.15 -0.26
N ILE A 141 5.21 3.41 0.12
CA ILE A 141 5.88 4.40 -0.73
C ILE A 141 7.32 4.55 -0.28
N SER A 142 8.24 3.88 -0.99
CA SER A 142 9.70 3.98 -0.77
C SER A 142 10.31 5.12 -1.58
N THR A 143 10.73 4.89 -2.83
CA THR A 143 11.32 5.93 -3.69
C THR A 143 10.29 6.77 -4.45
N GLY A 144 8.99 6.43 -4.33
CA GLY A 144 7.89 7.09 -5.04
C GLY A 144 7.80 6.80 -6.54
N GLY A 145 8.74 6.04 -7.11
CA GLY A 145 8.80 5.77 -8.55
C GLY A 145 7.52 5.16 -9.13
N THR A 146 7.00 4.10 -8.50
CA THR A 146 5.77 3.43 -8.96
C THR A 146 4.57 4.38 -8.98
N ILE A 147 4.40 5.17 -7.92
CA ILE A 147 3.31 6.16 -7.82
C ILE A 147 3.46 7.26 -8.88
N ILE A 148 4.67 7.77 -9.10
CA ILE A 148 4.94 8.79 -10.12
C ILE A 148 4.54 8.29 -11.51
N GLU A 149 4.92 7.05 -11.86
CA GLU A 149 4.56 6.45 -13.15
C GLU A 149 3.06 6.17 -13.26
N ALA A 150 2.42 5.69 -12.18
CA ALA A 150 0.98 5.50 -12.10
C ALA A 150 0.22 6.82 -12.38
N VAL A 151 0.57 7.91 -11.68
CA VAL A 151 -0.07 9.22 -11.86
C VAL A 151 0.12 9.74 -13.28
N LYS A 152 1.31 9.60 -13.87
CA LYS A 152 1.56 10.03 -15.26
C LYS A 152 0.71 9.25 -16.25
N ALA A 153 0.67 7.92 -16.12
CA ALA A 153 -0.11 7.05 -16.99
C ALA A 153 -1.60 7.40 -16.92
N LEU A 154 -2.16 7.45 -15.71
CA LEU A 154 -3.56 7.78 -15.48
C LEU A 154 -3.92 9.19 -15.96
N ARG A 155 -3.00 10.16 -15.83
CA ARG A 155 -3.20 11.52 -16.37
C ARG A 155 -3.26 11.52 -17.88
N SER A 156 -2.44 10.69 -18.55
CA SER A 156 -2.49 10.53 -20.00
C SER A 156 -3.79 9.88 -20.50
N LEU A 157 -4.48 9.14 -19.62
CA LEU A 157 -5.81 8.57 -19.84
C LEU A 157 -6.96 9.52 -19.47
N GLY A 158 -6.65 10.79 -19.13
CA GLY A 158 -7.64 11.83 -18.88
C GLY A 158 -8.17 11.90 -17.44
N ALA A 159 -7.54 11.21 -16.47
CA ALA A 159 -7.90 11.38 -15.06
C ALA A 159 -7.72 12.83 -14.58
N ARG A 160 -8.68 13.31 -13.78
CA ARG A 160 -8.82 14.72 -13.40
C ARG A 160 -7.97 15.10 -12.19
N ASP A 161 -8.19 14.41 -11.07
CA ASP A 161 -7.57 14.71 -9.78
C ASP A 161 -6.99 13.44 -9.14
N PHE A 162 -5.93 13.59 -8.36
CA PHE A 162 -5.19 12.47 -7.78
C PHE A 162 -5.07 12.58 -6.26
N TYR A 163 -5.37 11.48 -5.58
CA TYR A 163 -5.23 11.30 -4.14
C TYR A 163 -4.37 10.06 -3.92
N VAL A 164 -3.28 10.18 -3.18
CA VAL A 164 -2.36 9.07 -2.93
C VAL A 164 -2.36 8.75 -1.44
N ALA A 165 -2.62 7.48 -1.11
CA ALA A 165 -2.60 6.96 0.23
C ALA A 165 -1.60 5.81 0.35
N THR A 166 -0.85 5.74 1.44
CA THR A 166 0.04 4.59 1.70
C THR A 166 0.04 4.18 3.16
N VAL A 167 0.18 2.88 3.41
CA VAL A 167 0.28 2.40 4.78
C VAL A 167 1.60 2.82 5.39
N HIS A 168 2.72 2.61 4.68
CA HIS A 168 4.08 2.81 5.17
C HIS A 168 4.81 3.90 4.34
N PRO A 169 4.78 5.17 4.79
CA PRO A 169 5.42 6.26 4.06
C PRO A 169 6.93 6.33 4.35
N LEU A 170 7.71 5.44 3.75
CA LEU A 170 9.18 5.42 3.95
C LEU A 170 9.88 6.62 3.30
N LEU A 171 9.39 7.08 2.14
CA LEU A 171 9.83 8.29 1.45
C LEU A 171 11.37 8.43 1.34
N VAL A 172 12.03 7.39 0.84
CA VAL A 172 13.49 7.30 0.74
C VAL A 172 14.03 8.29 -0.29
N GLY A 173 15.12 8.99 0.07
CA GLY A 173 15.82 9.91 -0.83
C GLY A 173 14.98 11.14 -1.16
N ASP A 174 14.80 11.40 -2.45
CA ASP A 174 14.05 12.56 -2.97
C ASP A 174 12.57 12.24 -3.27
N ALA A 175 12.03 11.15 -2.73
CA ALA A 175 10.67 10.70 -2.98
C ALA A 175 9.62 11.79 -2.69
N LEU A 176 9.67 12.41 -1.50
CA LEU A 176 8.69 13.42 -1.09
C LEU A 176 8.66 14.63 -2.05
N PRO A 177 9.76 15.37 -2.31
CA PRO A 177 9.71 16.51 -3.21
C PRO A 177 9.29 16.12 -4.63
N ARG A 178 9.63 14.91 -5.12
CA ARG A 178 9.18 14.43 -6.42
C ARG A 178 7.67 14.17 -6.48
N LEU A 179 7.10 13.58 -5.43
CA LEU A 179 5.66 13.33 -5.34
C LEU A 179 4.88 14.64 -5.23
N LEU A 180 5.36 15.61 -4.45
CA LEU A 180 4.71 16.93 -4.33
C LEU A 180 4.64 17.68 -5.67
N ARG A 181 5.64 17.53 -6.53
CA ARG A 181 5.65 18.13 -7.89
C ARG A 181 4.58 17.57 -8.82
N LEU A 182 3.92 16.46 -8.47
CA LEU A 182 2.83 15.90 -9.27
C LEU A 182 1.53 16.72 -9.19
N GLY A 183 1.41 17.65 -8.23
CA GLY A 183 0.19 18.44 -8.03
C GLY A 183 -0.98 17.59 -7.54
N LEU A 184 -0.71 16.65 -6.64
CA LEU A 184 -1.73 15.80 -6.01
C LEU A 184 -2.69 16.65 -5.16
N LYS A 185 -3.97 16.28 -5.11
CA LYS A 185 -4.92 16.85 -4.15
C LYS A 185 -4.65 16.36 -2.73
N GLU A 186 -4.12 15.15 -2.62
CA GLU A 186 -3.67 14.61 -1.34
C GLU A 186 -2.52 13.61 -1.50
N LEU A 187 -1.59 13.65 -0.55
CA LEU A 187 -0.56 12.63 -0.32
C LEU A 187 -0.51 12.32 1.18
N VAL A 188 -1.03 11.17 1.58
CA VAL A 188 -1.21 10.82 2.98
C VAL A 188 -0.68 9.43 3.29
N GLY A 189 -0.10 9.27 4.47
CA GLY A 189 0.29 7.97 5.00
C GLY A 189 -0.14 7.78 6.44
N THR A 190 -0.03 6.54 6.91
CA THR A 190 -0.21 6.26 8.34
C THR A 190 1.04 6.59 9.15
N ASN A 191 0.92 6.57 10.47
CA ASN A 191 2.03 6.69 11.41
C ASN A 191 2.71 5.34 11.76
N THR A 192 2.56 4.29 10.94
CA THR A 192 3.35 3.04 11.07
C THR A 192 4.85 3.30 10.93
N VAL A 193 5.21 4.30 10.11
CA VAL A 193 6.53 4.93 10.05
C VAL A 193 6.30 6.44 10.05
N LEU A 194 7.05 7.18 10.87
CA LEU A 194 6.91 8.62 10.97
C LEU A 194 7.53 9.31 9.75
N SER A 195 6.76 10.22 9.16
CA SER A 195 7.14 11.02 8.00
C SER A 195 6.32 12.31 7.97
N PRO A 196 6.67 13.30 7.11
CA PRO A 196 5.86 14.50 6.94
C PRO A 196 4.42 14.26 6.47
N ILE A 197 4.11 13.08 5.92
CA ILE A 197 2.76 12.74 5.42
C ILE A 197 1.98 11.80 6.35
N SER A 198 2.57 11.39 7.48
CA SER A 198 2.01 10.44 8.45
C SER A 198 0.88 11.04 9.30
N ARG A 199 -0.22 11.44 8.65
CA ARG A 199 -1.36 12.14 9.27
C ARG A 199 -2.48 11.22 9.75
N VAL A 200 -2.44 9.95 9.38
CA VAL A 200 -3.46 8.97 9.78
C VAL A 200 -2.92 8.09 10.89
N SER A 201 -3.59 8.09 12.04
CA SER A 201 -3.18 7.24 13.16
C SER A 201 -3.61 5.80 12.91
N ILE A 202 -2.66 4.86 13.06
CA ILE A 202 -2.92 3.42 13.00
C ILE A 202 -3.38 2.86 14.35
N THR A 203 -3.30 3.66 15.42
CA THR A 203 -3.68 3.25 16.79
C THR A 203 -5.05 2.59 16.87
N PRO A 204 -6.13 3.09 16.23
CA PRO A 204 -7.44 2.45 16.31
C PRO A 204 -7.43 0.99 15.80
N ALA A 205 -6.75 0.74 14.68
CA ALA A 205 -6.67 -0.60 14.11
C ALA A 205 -5.84 -1.56 14.99
N ILE A 206 -4.74 -1.06 15.58
CA ILE A 206 -3.93 -1.85 16.52
C ILE A 206 -4.70 -2.14 17.81
N ALA A 207 -5.42 -1.15 18.36
CA ALA A 207 -6.22 -1.33 19.56
C ALA A 207 -7.32 -2.38 19.35
N GLU A 208 -8.07 -2.28 18.24
CA GLU A 208 -9.09 -3.28 17.88
C GLU A 208 -8.50 -4.68 17.74
N ALA A 209 -7.27 -4.81 17.21
CA ALA A 209 -6.59 -6.08 17.11
C ALA A 209 -6.18 -6.64 18.48
N LEU A 210 -5.69 -5.78 19.38
CA LEU A 210 -5.32 -6.16 20.75
C LEU A 210 -6.55 -6.61 21.55
N ASP A 211 -7.67 -5.90 21.46
CA ASP A 211 -8.94 -6.24 22.16
C ASP A 211 -9.53 -7.59 21.71
N ARG A 212 -9.14 -8.11 20.54
CA ARG A 212 -9.55 -9.44 20.07
C ARG A 212 -8.64 -10.56 20.55
N ILE A 213 -7.42 -10.23 20.96
CA ILE A 213 -6.36 -11.16 21.33
C ILE A 213 -6.27 -11.30 22.85
N LEU A 214 -6.38 -10.18 23.57
CA LEU A 214 -6.33 -10.07 25.04
C LEU A 214 -7.73 -10.22 25.64
#